data_AF-A0A1A2W447-F1
#
_entry.id   AF-A0A1A2W447-F1
#
_cell.length_a   1.000
_cell.length_b   1.000
_cell.length_c   1.000
_cell.angle_alpha   90.00
_cell.angle_beta   90.00
_cell.angle_gamma   90.00
#
_symmetry.space_group_name_H-M   'P 1'
#
loop_
_entity.id
_entity.type
_entity.pdbx_description
1 polymer ?
#
loop_
_entity_poly.entity_id
_entity_poly.type
_entity_poly.pdbx_seq_one_letter_code
_entity_poly.pdbx_strand_id
1 'polypeptide(L)'
;MGVVRAPVFAASLVSALIVGGPAATPARADGGYGPGSYAVPAQLPYGTYVAHAEPGDYRAACVFTTWTSDGRLINSDSGIQTTPVKADLSAPVTKFITHGCTPWTKVG
;
A
#
# COMPACT_ATOMS: atom_id res chain seq x y z
N MET A 1 70.88 -28.59 3.28
CA MET A 1 71.60 -27.69 4.20
C MET A 1 71.11 -26.27 3.91
N GLY A 2 70.64 -25.54 4.92
CA GLY A 2 70.19 -24.13 4.80
C GLY A 2 68.67 -23.93 4.94
N VAL A 3 68.24 -23.48 6.12
CA VAL A 3 66.87 -23.10 6.50
C VAL A 3 66.88 -21.59 6.84
N VAL A 4 65.70 -20.94 6.85
CA VAL A 4 65.31 -19.73 7.64
C VAL A 4 65.43 -18.39 6.86
N ARG A 5 64.47 -17.43 6.77
CA ARG A 5 63.24 -17.06 7.53
C ARG A 5 62.25 -16.22 6.68
N ALA A 6 60.94 -16.38 6.94
CA ALA A 6 59.84 -15.43 6.64
C ALA A 6 59.82 -14.26 7.67
N PRO A 7 59.02 -13.16 7.54
CA PRO A 7 57.55 -13.13 7.68
C PRO A 7 56.88 -12.13 6.68
N VAL A 8 55.57 -11.87 6.54
CA VAL A 8 54.55 -11.45 7.51
C VAL A 8 53.16 -11.63 6.86
N PHE A 9 52.22 -12.12 7.67
CA PHE A 9 50.79 -12.24 7.38
C PHE A 9 50.10 -10.90 7.13
N ALA A 10 49.15 -10.85 6.21
CA ALA A 10 47.95 -10.04 6.39
C ALA A 10 46.76 -10.76 5.73
N ALA A 11 45.93 -11.33 6.60
CA ALA A 11 44.63 -11.89 6.29
C ALA A 11 43.58 -10.79 6.08
N SER A 12 42.45 -11.20 5.47
CA SER A 12 41.07 -10.72 5.65
C SER A 12 40.46 -10.23 4.32
N LEU A 13 39.62 -11.03 3.66
CA LEU A 13 38.15 -11.07 3.82
C LEU A 13 37.56 -9.66 3.57
N VAL A 14 36.73 -9.45 2.55
CA VAL A 14 35.30 -9.79 2.57
C VAL A 14 34.76 -9.79 1.13
N SER A 15 34.19 -10.91 0.70
CA SER A 15 33.33 -10.98 -0.48
C SER A 15 32.03 -10.22 -0.18
N ALA A 16 31.83 -9.07 -0.81
CA ALA A 16 30.59 -8.31 -0.73
C ALA A 16 29.48 -8.99 -1.55
N LEU A 17 28.79 -9.97 -0.96
CA LEU A 17 27.51 -10.45 -1.46
C LEU A 17 26.43 -9.44 -1.05
N ILE A 18 26.22 -8.43 -1.89
CA ILE A 18 25.06 -7.55 -1.79
C ILE A 18 23.86 -8.34 -2.29
N VAL A 19 23.21 -9.09 -1.39
CA VAL A 19 21.85 -9.58 -1.60
C VAL A 19 20.94 -8.37 -1.46
N GLY A 20 20.75 -7.65 -2.56
CA GLY A 20 19.70 -6.65 -2.68
C GLY A 20 18.35 -7.37 -2.70
N GLY A 21 17.75 -7.56 -1.53
CA GLY A 21 16.33 -7.88 -1.46
C GLY A 21 15.55 -6.72 -2.09
N PRO A 22 14.45 -6.97 -2.83
CA PRO A 22 13.60 -5.88 -3.28
C PRO A 22 13.09 -5.19 -2.02
N ALA A 23 13.61 -4.00 -1.76
CA ALA A 23 13.04 -3.09 -0.78
C ALA A 23 11.62 -2.79 -1.29
N ALA A 24 10.65 -3.52 -0.76
CA ALA A 24 9.25 -3.14 -0.88
C ALA A 24 9.17 -1.76 -0.22
N THR A 25 9.21 -0.72 -1.04
CA THR A 25 8.97 0.65 -0.58
C THR A 25 7.67 0.61 0.20
N PRO A 26 7.67 0.93 1.51
CA PRO A 26 6.44 0.99 2.26
C PRO A 26 5.55 2.01 1.57
N ALA A 27 4.36 1.58 1.15
CA ALA A 27 3.37 2.46 0.57
C ALA A 27 3.07 3.55 1.61
N ARG A 28 3.63 4.75 1.41
CA ARG A 28 3.36 5.90 2.27
C ARG A 28 1.88 6.23 2.12
N ALA A 29 1.11 5.90 3.14
CA ALA A 29 -0.30 6.25 3.30
C ALA A 29 -0.49 7.71 3.76
N ASP A 30 0.58 8.52 3.78
CA ASP A 30 0.56 9.88 4.33
C ASP A 30 -0.11 10.92 3.41
N GLY A 31 -0.45 10.54 2.18
CA GLY A 31 -1.26 11.34 1.26
C GLY A 31 -2.45 10.51 0.81
N GLY A 32 -3.66 10.96 1.09
CA GLY A 32 -4.87 10.18 0.84
C GLY A 32 -4.98 9.69 -0.61
N TYR A 33 -5.72 8.59 -0.79
CA TYR A 33 -5.76 7.82 -2.03
C TYR A 33 -6.77 8.40 -3.02
N GLY A 34 -6.31 8.71 -4.23
CA GLY A 34 -7.15 9.19 -5.32
C GLY A 34 -8.13 8.14 -5.87
N PRO A 35 -8.80 8.44 -6.99
CA PRO A 35 -9.63 7.46 -7.68
C PRO A 35 -8.72 6.45 -8.37
N GLY A 36 -9.14 5.19 -8.43
CA GLY A 36 -8.33 4.13 -9.04
C GLY A 36 -8.58 2.75 -8.44
N SER A 37 -7.70 1.82 -8.79
CA SER A 37 -7.71 0.45 -8.29
C SER A 37 -6.44 0.20 -7.48
N TYR A 38 -6.61 -0.22 -6.23
CA TYR A 38 -5.55 -0.42 -5.26
C TYR A 38 -5.49 -1.88 -4.81
N ALA A 39 -4.28 -2.44 -4.71
CA ALA A 39 -4.04 -3.71 -4.05
C ALA A 39 -3.94 -3.53 -2.53
N VAL A 40 -4.64 -4.36 -1.76
CA VAL A 40 -4.66 -4.34 -0.29
C VAL A 40 -3.98 -5.61 0.23
N PRO A 41 -2.99 -5.56 1.16
CA PRO A 41 -2.40 -4.36 1.76
C PRO A 41 -1.23 -3.74 0.96
N ALA A 42 -0.91 -4.28 -0.23
CA ALA A 42 0.35 -4.01 -0.94
C ALA A 42 0.55 -2.54 -1.35
N GLN A 43 -0.50 -1.88 -1.86
CA GLN A 43 -0.49 -0.46 -2.22
C GLN A 43 -1.19 0.40 -1.17
N LEU A 44 -2.15 -0.17 -0.46
CA LEU A 44 -2.96 0.53 0.53
C LEU A 44 -3.17 -0.40 1.73
N PRO A 45 -2.75 -0.04 2.95
CA PRO A 45 -2.78 -0.94 4.10
C PRO A 45 -4.21 -1.20 4.61
N TYR A 46 -4.42 -2.33 5.29
CA TYR A 46 -5.70 -2.60 5.97
C TYR A 46 -6.08 -1.49 6.96
N GLY A 47 -7.37 -1.21 7.06
CA GLY A 47 -7.98 -0.22 7.95
C GLY A 47 -9.27 0.36 7.41
N THR A 48 -9.80 1.34 8.12
CA THR A 48 -11.00 2.09 7.76
C THR A 48 -10.62 3.35 6.99
N TYR A 49 -11.25 3.54 5.85
CA TYR A 49 -11.03 4.68 4.97
C TYR A 49 -12.29 5.51 4.84
N VAL A 50 -12.12 6.83 4.76
CA VAL A 50 -13.22 7.78 4.60
C VAL A 50 -12.98 8.63 3.37
N ALA A 51 -14.01 8.75 2.53
CA ALA A 51 -14.07 9.73 1.45
C ALA A 51 -15.06 10.85 1.77
N HIS A 52 -14.67 12.08 1.44
CA HIS A 52 -15.50 13.28 1.52
C HIS A 52 -15.70 13.84 0.11
N ALA A 53 -16.92 14.28 -0.22
CA ALA A 53 -17.15 15.05 -1.45
C ALA A 53 -16.82 16.53 -1.20
N GLU A 54 -16.16 17.19 -2.15
CA GLU A 54 -15.85 18.63 -2.05
C GLU A 54 -17.11 19.51 -2.15
N PRO A 55 -17.29 20.50 -1.24
CA PRO A 55 -18.42 21.43 -1.26
C PRO A 55 -18.63 22.06 -2.63
N GLY A 56 -19.82 21.88 -3.21
CA GLY A 56 -20.20 22.50 -4.48
C GLY A 56 -20.31 21.54 -5.66
N ASP A 57 -19.78 20.32 -5.57
CA ASP A 57 -19.93 19.31 -6.62
C ASP A 57 -21.01 18.29 -6.25
N TYR A 58 -22.27 18.75 -6.25
CA TYR A 58 -23.48 17.94 -5.96
C TYR A 58 -23.67 16.73 -6.89
N ARG A 59 -22.78 16.52 -7.87
CA ARG A 59 -22.85 15.47 -8.89
C ARG A 59 -21.87 14.31 -8.67
N ALA A 60 -20.84 14.47 -7.85
CA ALA A 60 -19.90 13.38 -7.60
C ALA A 60 -20.44 12.45 -6.52
N ALA A 61 -21.19 11.41 -6.92
CA ALA A 61 -21.42 10.27 -6.05
C ALA A 61 -20.10 9.53 -5.86
N CYS A 62 -19.71 9.28 -4.61
CA CYS A 62 -18.54 8.46 -4.31
C CYS A 62 -18.99 7.00 -4.47
N VAL A 63 -18.30 6.20 -5.27
CA VAL A 63 -18.59 4.77 -5.42
C VAL A 63 -17.32 3.99 -5.16
N PHE A 64 -17.42 2.92 -4.38
CA PHE A 64 -16.31 1.99 -4.24
C PHE A 64 -16.78 0.54 -4.28
N THR A 65 -15.84 -0.35 -4.62
CA THR A 65 -16.02 -1.78 -4.53
C THR A 65 -14.79 -2.44 -3.90
N THR A 66 -15.01 -3.46 -3.08
CA THR A 66 -13.95 -4.29 -2.50
C THR A 66 -14.07 -5.71 -3.02
N TRP A 67 -12.92 -6.34 -3.28
CA TRP A 67 -12.87 -7.66 -3.92
C TRP A 67 -11.87 -8.58 -3.21
N THR A 68 -12.17 -9.87 -3.24
CA THR A 68 -11.22 -10.94 -2.93
C THR A 68 -10.21 -11.13 -4.08
N SER A 69 -9.15 -11.91 -3.85
CA SER A 69 -8.08 -12.11 -4.83
C SER A 69 -8.51 -12.95 -6.03
N ASP A 70 -9.51 -13.82 -5.85
CA ASP A 70 -10.17 -14.60 -6.90
C ASP A 70 -11.21 -13.78 -7.68
N GLY A 71 -11.33 -12.47 -7.42
CA GLY A 71 -12.19 -11.58 -8.18
C GLY A 71 -13.67 -11.63 -7.79
N ARG A 72 -13.99 -12.07 -6.57
CA ARG A 72 -15.35 -12.00 -6.01
C ARG A 72 -15.57 -10.65 -5.33
N LEU A 73 -16.70 -10.01 -5.65
CA LEU A 73 -17.12 -8.78 -4.97
C LEU A 73 -17.47 -9.10 -3.51
N ILE A 74 -16.91 -8.32 -2.59
CA ILE A 74 -17.21 -8.39 -1.15
C ILE A 74 -18.25 -7.33 -0.80
N ASN A 75 -18.00 -6.08 -1.17
CA ASN A 75 -18.88 -4.95 -0.90
C ASN A 75 -18.87 -3.95 -2.07
N SER A 76 -19.99 -3.26 -2.25
CA SER A 76 -20.15 -2.10 -3.12
C SER A 76 -21.02 -1.10 -2.39
N ASP A 77 -20.53 0.12 -2.22
CA ASP A 77 -21.30 1.18 -1.57
C ASP A 77 -21.07 2.51 -2.27
N SER A 78 -22.00 3.44 -2.05
CA SER A 78 -21.95 4.77 -2.60
C SER A 78 -22.47 5.82 -1.63
N GLY A 79 -22.00 7.06 -1.76
CA GLY A 79 -22.53 8.16 -0.98
C GLY A 79 -22.33 9.52 -1.62
N ILE A 80 -22.84 10.53 -0.91
CA ILE A 80 -22.88 11.91 -1.33
C ILE A 80 -22.31 12.79 -0.23
N GLN A 81 -22.01 14.05 -0.56
CA GLN A 81 -21.41 15.04 0.34
C GLN A 81 -21.93 15.06 1.79
N THR A 82 -23.24 14.91 1.99
CA THR A 82 -23.87 15.03 3.31
C THR A 82 -23.60 13.83 4.21
N THR A 83 -23.06 12.73 3.70
CA THR A 83 -22.77 11.52 4.47
C THR A 83 -21.46 10.91 3.98
N PRO A 84 -20.35 11.07 4.74
CA PRO A 84 -19.06 10.54 4.32
C PRO A 84 -19.14 9.03 4.17
N VAL A 85 -18.59 8.52 3.07
CA VAL A 85 -18.57 7.08 2.78
C VAL A 85 -17.41 6.45 3.50
N LYS A 86 -17.67 5.34 4.18
CA LYS A 86 -16.65 4.56 4.89
C LYS A 86 -16.42 3.24 4.18
N ALA A 87 -15.16 2.87 4.01
CA ALA A 87 -14.74 1.58 3.50
C ALA A 87 -13.85 0.88 4.52
N ASP A 88 -14.29 -0.27 5.01
CA ASP A 88 -13.50 -1.12 5.89
C ASP A 88 -12.73 -2.16 5.07
N LEU A 89 -11.41 -2.02 5.07
CA LEU A 89 -10.50 -2.91 4.37
C LEU A 89 -9.84 -3.80 5.40
N SER A 90 -10.47 -4.94 5.65
CA SER A 90 -9.93 -6.04 6.44
C SER A 90 -9.99 -7.32 5.60
N ALA A 91 -9.36 -8.40 6.05
CA ALA A 91 -9.48 -9.68 5.36
C ALA A 91 -10.97 -10.04 5.18
N PRO A 92 -11.41 -10.50 4.00
CA PRO A 92 -10.60 -10.98 2.87
C PRO A 92 -10.40 -9.95 1.73
N VAL A 93 -10.46 -8.65 1.98
CA VAL A 93 -10.27 -7.62 0.93
C VAL A 93 -8.84 -7.64 0.40
N THR A 94 -8.69 -7.75 -0.91
CA THR A 94 -7.39 -7.74 -1.60
C THR A 94 -7.29 -6.68 -2.69
N LYS A 95 -8.44 -6.18 -3.17
CA LYS A 95 -8.52 -5.11 -4.16
C LYS A 95 -9.60 -4.13 -3.75
N PHE A 96 -9.28 -2.85 -3.78
CA PHE A 96 -10.17 -1.73 -3.51
C PHE A 96 -10.23 -0.84 -4.76
N ILE A 97 -11.41 -0.68 -5.35
CA ILE A 97 -11.61 0.17 -6.53
C ILE A 97 -12.51 1.32 -6.12
N THR A 98 -12.10 2.55 -6.42
CA THR A 98 -12.89 3.73 -6.14
C THR A 98 -13.02 4.65 -7.35
N HIS A 99 -14.22 5.23 -7.48
CA HIS A 99 -14.58 6.24 -8.45
C HIS A 99 -15.24 7.42 -7.72
N GLY A 100 -14.98 8.64 -8.19
CA GLY A 100 -15.60 9.85 -7.63
C GLY A 100 -14.81 10.43 -6.46
N CYS A 101 -15.51 10.79 -5.38
CA CYS A 101 -14.96 11.62 -4.31
C CYS A 101 -13.70 11.04 -3.69
N THR A 102 -12.65 11.84 -3.72
CA THR A 102 -11.30 11.53 -3.25
C THR A 102 -10.70 12.82 -2.67
N PRO A 103 -9.65 12.76 -1.83
CA PRO A 103 -8.89 11.58 -1.45
C PRO A 103 -9.58 10.71 -0.39
N TRP A 104 -9.32 9.40 -0.42
CA TRP A 104 -9.64 8.47 0.66
C TRP A 104 -8.54 8.52 1.72
N THR A 105 -8.92 8.81 2.95
CA THR A 105 -7.97 8.92 4.06
C THR A 105 -8.21 7.82 5.06
N LYS A 106 -7.12 7.19 5.52
CA LYS A 106 -7.19 6.18 6.58
C LYS A 106 -7.49 6.87 7.92
N VAL A 107 -8.48 6.38 8.66
CA VAL A 107 -8.90 6.94 9.96
C VAL A 107 -8.80 5.95 11.12
N GLY A 108 -8.57 4.66 10.83
CA GLY A 108 -8.50 3.58 11.82
C GLY A 108 -7.85 2.34 11.23
#